data_AF-A0A0G1PNS0-F1
#
_entry.id   AF-A0A0G1PNS0-F1
#
_cell.length_a   1.000
_cell.length_b   1.000
_cell.length_c   1.000
_cell.angle_alpha   90.00
_cell.angle_beta   90.00
_cell.angle_gamma   90.00
#
_symmetry.space_group_name_H-M   'P 1'
#
loop_
_entity.id
_entity.type
_entity.pdbx_description
1 polymer ?
#
loop_
_entity_poly.entity_id
_entity_poly.type
_entity_poly.pdbx_seq_one_letter_code
_entity_poly.pdbx_strand_id
1 'polypeptide(L)'
;MSASVEKIEKPEEENPEALKAKVRLLQGQLTEALNVIGYLENEVENYKEMAVNDKLTGLKNRRAFEEELMRVAKEIHFGRVYPERRQKFYIKDAALIFLDIDNFKKVNDTYGHLSGDKVLQEVAAILKQHTRDTDFTGRWGGEEMVVMLLGAGEKEGAQKAEELRNALMAKEILVKDSEILRVTASFGVAAFGLHV
;
A
#
# COMPACT_ATOMS: atom_id res chain seq x y z
N MET A 1 -1.04 88.91 -0.52
CA MET A 1 -1.47 87.96 -1.56
C MET A 1 -1.28 86.56 -1.02
N SER A 2 -2.34 85.78 -1.11
CA SER A 2 -2.70 84.59 -0.35
C SER A 2 -2.03 83.31 -0.85
N ALA A 3 -1.48 82.51 0.07
CA ALA A 3 -1.07 81.14 -0.19
C ALA A 3 -2.31 80.22 -0.13
N SER A 4 -2.61 79.55 -1.24
CA SER A 4 -3.63 78.51 -1.31
C SER A 4 -3.12 77.25 -0.63
N VAL A 5 -3.74 76.87 0.48
CA VAL A 5 -3.50 75.58 1.15
C VAL A 5 -4.32 74.52 0.43
N GLU A 6 -3.67 73.60 -0.27
CA GLU A 6 -4.27 72.36 -0.76
C GLU A 6 -4.82 71.58 0.45
N LYS A 7 -6.15 71.37 0.47
CA LYS A 7 -6.78 70.46 1.42
C LYS A 7 -6.36 69.04 1.07
N ILE A 8 -5.51 68.45 1.90
CA ILE A 8 -5.29 67.00 1.91
C ILE A 8 -6.61 66.37 2.38
N GLU A 9 -7.34 65.72 1.47
CA GLU A 9 -8.48 64.87 1.82
C GLU A 9 -7.99 63.79 2.79
N LYS A 10 -8.56 63.75 4.00
CA LYS A 10 -8.32 62.65 4.93
C LYS A 10 -8.83 61.36 4.29
N PRO A 11 -8.12 60.22 4.44
CA PRO A 11 -8.65 58.95 3.98
C PRO A 11 -10.01 58.71 4.65
N GLU A 12 -11.04 58.39 3.87
CA GLU A 12 -12.36 58.04 4.38
C GLU A 12 -12.19 56.91 5.42
N GLU A 13 -12.57 57.16 6.67
CA GLU A 13 -12.62 56.11 7.69
C GLU A 13 -13.67 55.08 7.26
N GLU A 14 -13.21 53.88 6.84
CA GLU A 14 -14.12 52.79 6.45
C GLU A 14 -15.15 52.52 7.55
N ASN A 15 -16.43 52.57 7.18
CA ASN A 15 -17.55 52.32 8.10
C ASN A 15 -17.34 50.99 8.86
N PRO A 16 -17.32 50.99 10.21
CA PRO A 16 -17.11 49.78 11.02
C PRO A 16 -18.06 48.61 10.68
N GLU A 17 -19.27 48.89 10.18
CA GLU A 17 -20.20 47.85 9.73
C GLU A 17 -19.76 47.20 8.41
N ALA A 18 -19.24 47.99 7.48
CA ALA A 18 -18.68 47.48 6.22
C ALA A 18 -17.43 46.63 6.48
N LEU A 19 -16.58 47.04 7.42
CA LEU A 19 -15.41 46.27 7.84
C LEU A 19 -15.82 44.92 8.48
N LYS A 20 -16.83 44.92 9.37
CA LYS A 20 -17.39 43.70 9.95
C LYS A 20 -18.00 42.76 8.90
N ALA A 21 -18.72 43.30 7.92
CA ALA A 21 -19.28 42.52 6.82
C ALA A 21 -18.17 41.87 5.98
N LYS A 22 -17.09 42.61 5.70
CA LYS A 22 -15.93 42.10 4.96
C LYS A 22 -15.17 41.01 5.72
N VAL A 23 -14.99 41.17 7.03
CA VAL A 23 -14.40 40.12 7.89
C VAL A 23 -15.25 38.85 7.88
N ARG A 24 -16.59 38.97 7.99
CA ARG A 24 -17.50 37.80 7.92
C ARG A 24 -17.44 37.11 6.56
N LEU A 25 -17.38 37.87 5.47
CA LEU A 25 -17.22 37.32 4.12
C LEU A 25 -15.90 36.53 3.99
N LEU A 26 -14.78 37.13 4.44
CA LEU A 26 -13.47 36.46 4.42
C LEU A 26 -13.44 35.21 5.31
N GLN A 27 -14.11 35.23 6.46
CA GLN A 27 -14.26 34.04 7.31
C GLN A 27 -15.07 32.93 6.63
N GLY A 28 -16.13 33.28 5.89
CA GLY A 28 -16.88 32.34 5.07
C GLY A 28 -16.03 31.72 3.97
N GLN A 29 -15.31 32.55 3.21
CA GLN A 29 -14.39 32.10 2.17
C GLN A 29 -13.26 31.22 2.71
N LEU A 30 -12.70 31.57 3.88
CA LEU A 30 -11.68 30.76 4.56
C LEU A 30 -12.22 29.40 4.96
N THR A 31 -13.45 29.34 5.48
CA THR A 31 -14.10 28.08 5.86
C THR A 31 -14.34 27.18 4.64
N GLU A 32 -14.83 27.75 3.53
CA GLU A 32 -15.00 27.03 2.27
C GLU A 32 -13.65 26.51 1.74
N ALA A 33 -12.61 27.35 1.74
CA ALA A 33 -11.28 26.94 1.30
C ALA A 33 -10.71 25.79 2.15
N LEU A 34 -10.87 25.84 3.48
CA LEU A 34 -10.42 24.77 4.38
C LEU A 34 -11.16 23.45 4.11
N ASN A 35 -12.47 23.50 3.84
CA ASN A 35 -13.24 22.31 3.49
C ASN A 35 -12.76 21.69 2.16
N VAL A 36 -12.49 22.54 1.15
CA VAL A 36 -11.95 22.09 -0.14
C VAL A 36 -10.56 21.48 0.02
N ILE A 37 -9.67 22.09 0.81
CA ILE A 37 -8.35 21.55 1.10
C ILE A 37 -8.47 20.18 1.76
N GLY A 38 -9.28 20.04 2.81
CA GLY A 38 -9.47 18.75 3.47
C GLY A 38 -10.04 17.68 2.55
N TYR A 39 -10.96 18.02 1.64
CA TYR A 39 -11.44 17.10 0.62
C TYR A 39 -10.33 16.66 -0.34
N LEU A 40 -9.53 17.60 -0.84
CA LEU A 40 -8.42 17.31 -1.76
C LEU A 40 -7.32 16.47 -1.11
N GLU A 41 -7.01 16.71 0.16
CA GLU A 41 -6.04 15.91 0.92
C GLU A 41 -6.49 14.45 1.03
N ASN A 42 -7.77 14.21 1.32
CA ASN A 42 -8.34 12.86 1.35
C ASN A 42 -8.30 12.18 -0.03
N GLU A 43 -8.64 12.91 -1.10
CA GLU A 43 -8.55 12.37 -2.47
C GLU A 43 -7.12 12.00 -2.84
N VAL A 44 -6.14 12.86 -2.52
CA VAL A 44 -4.72 12.57 -2.77
C VAL A 44 -4.29 11.32 -2.02
N GLU A 45 -4.72 11.15 -0.77
CA GLU A 45 -4.38 9.96 0.01
C GLU A 45 -5.02 8.68 -0.58
N ASN A 46 -6.30 8.75 -0.97
CA ASN A 46 -6.97 7.65 -1.67
C ASN A 46 -6.24 7.28 -2.98
N TYR A 47 -5.82 8.26 -3.78
CA TYR A 47 -5.08 8.01 -5.01
C TYR A 47 -3.72 7.35 -4.74
N LYS A 48 -3.02 7.76 -3.68
CA LYS A 48 -1.76 7.11 -3.28
C LYS A 48 -2.00 5.68 -2.84
N GLU A 49 -3.01 5.42 -2.00
CA GLU A 49 -3.33 4.06 -1.58
C GLU A 49 -3.67 3.16 -2.77
N MET A 50 -4.47 3.67 -3.72
CA MET A 50 -4.78 2.94 -4.95
C MET A 50 -3.57 2.73 -5.87
N ALA A 51 -2.61 3.67 -5.85
CA ALA A 51 -1.37 3.54 -6.61
C ALA A 51 -0.43 2.49 -6.01
N VAL A 52 -0.56 2.19 -4.72
CA VAL A 52 0.31 1.26 -3.99
C VAL A 52 -0.33 -0.11 -3.76
N ASN A 53 -1.62 -0.16 -3.48
CA ASN A 53 -2.32 -1.36 -3.02
C ASN A 53 -3.34 -1.87 -4.04
N ASP A 54 -3.50 -3.20 -4.09
CA ASP A 54 -4.59 -3.86 -4.79
C ASP A 54 -5.91 -3.65 -4.03
N LYS A 55 -6.93 -3.16 -4.72
CA LYS A 55 -8.21 -2.79 -4.09
C LYS A 55 -8.95 -3.95 -3.43
N LEU A 56 -8.82 -5.16 -3.97
CA LEU A 56 -9.57 -6.31 -3.50
C LEU A 56 -8.95 -6.90 -2.23
N THR A 57 -7.63 -7.07 -2.25
CA THR A 57 -6.89 -7.81 -1.22
C THR A 57 -6.19 -6.88 -0.20
N GLY A 58 -6.01 -5.61 -0.56
CA GLY A 58 -5.21 -4.65 0.18
C GLY A 58 -3.74 -5.02 0.30
N LEU A 59 -3.25 -6.00 -0.47
CA LEU A 59 -1.80 -6.25 -0.62
C LEU A 59 -1.21 -5.16 -1.50
N LYS A 60 0.13 -5.05 -1.56
CA LYS A 60 0.75 -4.20 -2.59
C LYS A 60 0.31 -4.67 -3.97
N ASN A 61 -0.01 -3.75 -4.86
CA ASN A 61 -0.21 -4.11 -6.26
C ASN A 61 1.14 -4.49 -6.89
N ARG A 62 1.09 -5.11 -8.08
CA ARG A 62 2.28 -5.56 -8.80
C ARG A 62 3.35 -4.48 -8.92
N ARG A 63 2.97 -3.26 -9.34
CA ARG A 63 3.91 -2.15 -9.54
C ARG A 63 4.63 -1.80 -8.24
N ALA A 64 3.90 -1.61 -7.15
CA ALA A 64 4.49 -1.26 -5.87
C ALA A 64 5.36 -2.37 -5.31
N PHE A 65 4.99 -3.64 -5.52
CA PHE A 65 5.83 -4.76 -5.13
C PHE A 65 7.13 -4.82 -5.95
N GLU A 66 7.07 -4.60 -7.27
CA GLU A 66 8.25 -4.53 -8.14
C GLU A 66 9.21 -3.39 -7.72
N GLU A 67 8.67 -2.23 -7.35
CA GLU A 67 9.47 -1.10 -6.84
C GLU A 67 10.22 -1.47 -5.54
N GLU A 68 9.57 -2.17 -4.60
CA GLU A 68 10.20 -2.67 -3.37
C GLU A 68 11.23 -3.76 -3.64
N LEU A 69 10.91 -4.72 -4.50
CA LEU A 69 11.82 -5.77 -4.94
C LEU A 69 13.11 -5.16 -5.51
N MET A 70 12.98 -4.15 -6.38
CA MET A 70 14.12 -3.46 -6.97
C MET A 70 14.92 -2.66 -5.95
N ARG A 71 14.26 -2.07 -4.94
CA ARG A 71 14.93 -1.39 -3.83
C ARG A 71 15.79 -2.36 -3.03
N VAL A 72 15.22 -3.49 -2.62
CA VAL A 72 15.90 -4.54 -1.83
C VAL A 72 17.05 -5.17 -2.63
N ALA A 73 16.82 -5.50 -3.90
CA ALA A 73 17.85 -6.05 -4.78
C ALA A 73 19.04 -5.08 -4.96
N LYS A 74 18.78 -3.78 -5.11
CA LYS A 74 19.84 -2.77 -5.16
C LYS A 74 20.62 -2.71 -3.86
N GLU A 75 19.93 -2.71 -2.71
CA GLU A 75 20.58 -2.69 -1.40
C GLU A 75 21.52 -3.88 -1.20
N ILE A 76 21.05 -5.10 -1.48
CA ILE A 76 21.89 -6.32 -1.41
C ILE A 76 23.05 -6.23 -2.41
N HIS A 77 22.82 -5.76 -3.64
CA HIS A 77 23.89 -5.60 -4.63
C HIS A 77 24.96 -4.60 -4.16
N PHE A 78 24.57 -3.45 -3.62
CA PHE A 78 25.52 -2.47 -3.06
C PHE A 78 26.33 -3.06 -1.90
N GLY A 79 25.71 -3.85 -1.02
CA GLY A 79 26.41 -4.54 0.06
C GLY A 79 27.41 -5.61 -0.41
N ARG A 80 27.16 -6.22 -1.58
CA ARG A 80 28.08 -7.15 -2.27
C ARG A 80 29.29 -6.39 -2.86
N VAL A 81 29.04 -5.28 -3.54
CA VAL A 81 30.07 -4.50 -4.27
C VAL A 81 30.95 -3.68 -3.34
N TYR A 82 30.40 -3.13 -2.24
CA TYR A 82 31.10 -2.26 -1.29
C TYR A 82 31.11 -2.86 0.12
N PRO A 83 31.84 -3.98 0.34
CA PRO A 83 31.80 -4.73 1.57
C PRO A 83 32.21 -3.94 2.83
N GLU A 84 33.03 -2.92 2.70
CA GLU A 84 33.46 -2.00 3.75
C GLU A 84 32.34 -1.07 4.25
N ARG A 85 31.26 -0.90 3.46
CA ARG A 85 30.09 -0.08 3.83
C ARG A 85 28.99 -0.88 4.52
N ARG A 86 29.14 -2.21 4.63
CA ARG A 86 28.09 -3.16 5.09
C ARG A 86 27.45 -2.84 6.45
N GLN A 87 28.16 -2.18 7.35
CA GLN A 87 27.65 -1.92 8.71
C GLN A 87 26.55 -0.86 8.78
N LYS A 88 26.32 -0.08 7.70
CA LYS A 88 25.45 1.09 7.82
C LYS A 88 23.96 0.76 7.74
N PHE A 89 23.46 -0.01 6.75
CA PHE A 89 22.00 -0.19 6.56
C PHE A 89 21.59 -1.42 5.72
N TYR A 90 22.42 -2.44 5.53
CA TYR A 90 22.18 -3.40 4.43
C TYR A 90 21.39 -4.65 4.85
N ILE A 91 20.26 -4.89 4.17
CA ILE A 91 19.63 -6.21 4.07
C ILE A 91 20.68 -7.17 3.52
N LYS A 92 20.96 -8.25 4.26
CA LYS A 92 21.97 -9.25 3.86
C LYS A 92 21.40 -10.24 2.86
N ASP A 93 20.27 -10.83 3.22
CA ASP A 93 19.63 -11.89 2.47
C ASP A 93 18.14 -11.60 2.37
N ALA A 94 17.52 -12.02 1.27
CA ALA A 94 16.09 -11.97 1.09
C ALA A 94 15.61 -13.23 0.35
N ALA A 95 14.39 -13.65 0.66
CA ALA A 95 13.72 -14.74 -0.01
C ALA A 95 12.40 -14.26 -0.63
N LEU A 96 12.21 -14.56 -1.90
CA LEU A 96 10.98 -14.33 -2.63
C LEU A 96 10.19 -15.64 -2.69
N ILE A 97 8.94 -15.59 -2.26
CA ILE A 97 7.96 -16.66 -2.40
C ILE A 97 6.93 -16.19 -3.43
N PHE A 98 6.70 -17.00 -4.45
CA PHE A 98 5.67 -16.79 -5.44
C PHE A 98 4.62 -17.89 -5.28
N LEU A 99 3.33 -17.54 -5.26
CA LEU A 99 2.26 -18.51 -5.14
C LEU A 99 1.14 -18.30 -6.15
N ASP A 100 0.51 -19.40 -6.54
CA ASP A 100 -0.63 -19.46 -7.45
C ASP A 100 -1.72 -20.34 -6.82
N ILE A 101 -2.97 -19.87 -6.77
CA ILE A 101 -4.08 -20.59 -6.14
C ILE A 101 -4.54 -21.71 -7.08
N ASP A 102 -4.44 -22.96 -6.62
CA ASP A 102 -4.71 -24.12 -7.47
C ASP A 102 -6.19 -24.17 -7.88
N ASN A 103 -6.44 -24.37 -9.18
CA ASN A 103 -7.77 -24.50 -9.77
C ASN A 103 -8.70 -23.30 -9.51
N PHE A 104 -8.17 -22.08 -9.37
CA PHE A 104 -8.97 -20.89 -9.06
C PHE A 104 -10.10 -20.63 -10.07
N LYS A 105 -9.86 -20.87 -11.36
CA LYS A 105 -10.93 -20.78 -12.37
C LYS A 105 -12.12 -21.68 -12.05
N LYS A 106 -11.90 -22.90 -11.56
CA LYS A 106 -12.97 -23.83 -11.17
C LYS A 106 -13.77 -23.28 -9.98
N VAL A 107 -13.12 -22.59 -9.04
CA VAL A 107 -13.80 -21.91 -7.94
C VAL A 107 -14.76 -20.86 -8.49
N ASN A 108 -14.31 -20.01 -9.42
CA ASN A 108 -15.17 -19.01 -10.07
C ASN A 108 -16.31 -19.64 -10.85
N ASP A 109 -16.03 -20.67 -11.64
CA ASP A 109 -17.03 -21.34 -12.47
C ASP A 109 -18.10 -22.06 -11.61
N THR A 110 -17.73 -22.55 -10.42
CA THR A 110 -18.63 -23.30 -9.52
C THR A 110 -19.40 -22.38 -8.56
N TYR A 111 -18.73 -21.39 -7.96
CA TYR A 111 -19.25 -20.59 -6.85
C TYR A 111 -19.49 -19.11 -7.22
N GLY A 112 -19.13 -18.72 -8.44
CA GLY A 112 -19.21 -17.35 -8.93
C GLY A 112 -18.04 -16.46 -8.50
N HIS A 113 -17.85 -15.35 -9.22
CA HIS A 113 -16.74 -14.41 -9.01
C HIS A 113 -16.69 -13.81 -7.61
N LEU A 114 -17.85 -13.55 -6.97
CA LEU A 114 -17.88 -13.03 -5.59
C LEU A 114 -17.25 -14.01 -4.59
N SER A 115 -17.41 -15.31 -4.81
CA SER A 115 -16.78 -16.33 -3.98
C SER A 115 -15.28 -16.42 -4.26
N GLY A 116 -14.86 -16.27 -5.53
CA GLY A 116 -13.46 -16.16 -5.90
C GLY A 116 -12.78 -14.94 -5.28
N ASP A 117 -13.45 -13.79 -5.29
CA ASP A 117 -13.00 -12.57 -4.64
C ASP A 117 -12.77 -12.78 -3.14
N LYS A 118 -13.70 -13.48 -2.48
CA LYS A 118 -13.56 -13.85 -1.07
C LYS A 118 -12.38 -14.80 -0.84
N VAL A 119 -12.16 -15.77 -1.72
CA VAL A 119 -10.97 -16.63 -1.65
C VAL A 119 -9.69 -15.81 -1.73
N LEU A 120 -9.59 -14.87 -2.67
CA LEU A 120 -8.42 -13.98 -2.80
C LEU A 120 -8.21 -13.14 -1.53
N GLN A 121 -9.28 -12.61 -0.94
CA GLN A 121 -9.22 -11.85 0.31
C GLN A 121 -8.71 -12.69 1.49
N GLU A 122 -9.18 -13.93 1.62
CA GLU A 122 -8.75 -14.83 2.69
C GLU A 122 -7.29 -15.28 2.51
N VAL A 123 -6.87 -15.58 1.28
CA VAL A 123 -5.45 -15.88 1.00
C VAL A 123 -4.57 -14.69 1.36
N ALA A 124 -4.95 -13.49 0.94
CA ALA A 124 -4.23 -12.26 1.28
C ALA A 124 -4.16 -11.99 2.79
N ALA A 125 -5.25 -12.25 3.52
CA ALA A 125 -5.28 -12.14 4.97
C ALA A 125 -4.31 -13.13 5.64
N ILE A 126 -4.25 -14.37 5.14
CA ILE A 126 -3.29 -15.37 5.63
C ILE A 126 -1.86 -14.90 5.40
N LEU A 127 -1.52 -14.39 4.21
CA LEU A 127 -0.18 -13.87 3.94
C LEU A 127 0.19 -12.79 4.95
N LYS A 128 -0.66 -11.77 5.11
CA LYS A 128 -0.44 -10.66 6.06
C LYS A 128 -0.25 -11.14 7.50
N GLN A 129 -1.06 -12.10 7.96
CA GLN A 129 -1.00 -12.63 9.33
C GLN A 129 0.28 -13.43 9.62
N HIS A 130 0.88 -14.04 8.60
CA HIS A 130 2.04 -14.92 8.75
C HIS A 130 3.37 -14.25 8.34
N THR A 131 3.32 -12.98 7.90
CA THR A 131 4.48 -12.14 7.58
C THR A 131 4.70 -11.05 8.62
N ARG A 132 5.95 -10.59 8.76
CA ARG A 132 6.29 -9.45 9.63
C ARG A 132 6.02 -8.13 8.91
N ASP A 133 5.93 -7.03 9.67
CA ASP A 133 5.81 -5.67 9.11
C ASP A 133 7.00 -5.27 8.22
N THR A 134 8.16 -5.91 8.42
CA THR A 134 9.35 -5.72 7.58
C THR A 134 9.28 -6.48 6.26
N ASP A 135 8.46 -7.51 6.17
CA ASP A 135 8.28 -8.32 4.98
C ASP A 135 7.26 -7.65 4.04
N PHE A 136 7.29 -7.96 2.75
CA PHE A 136 6.34 -7.40 1.78
C PHE A 136 5.45 -8.48 1.20
N THR A 137 4.18 -8.18 1.04
CA THR A 137 3.22 -9.05 0.34
C THR A 137 2.57 -8.29 -0.80
N GLY A 138 2.38 -8.94 -1.94
CA GLY A 138 1.78 -8.32 -3.12
C GLY A 138 0.87 -9.27 -3.89
N ARG A 139 -0.09 -8.69 -4.62
CA ARG A 139 -0.85 -9.39 -5.64
C ARG A 139 -0.18 -9.15 -7.00
N TRP A 140 0.36 -10.21 -7.57
CA TRP A 140 1.13 -10.14 -8.81
C TRP A 140 0.24 -10.21 -10.05
N GLY A 141 -0.80 -11.05 -9.99
CA GLY A 141 -1.71 -11.31 -11.09
C GLY A 141 -3.15 -11.51 -10.62
N GLY A 142 -3.94 -12.24 -11.42
CA GLY A 142 -5.34 -12.55 -11.10
C GLY A 142 -5.48 -13.38 -9.83
N GLU A 143 -4.81 -14.54 -9.80
CA GLU A 143 -4.75 -15.47 -8.66
C GLU A 143 -3.33 -15.64 -8.09
N GLU A 144 -2.36 -14.92 -8.65
CA GLU A 144 -0.96 -14.98 -8.26
C GLU A 144 -0.63 -13.96 -7.17
N MET A 145 0.04 -14.42 -6.11
CA MET A 145 0.51 -13.57 -5.02
C MET A 145 1.99 -13.81 -4.72
N VAL A 146 2.61 -12.82 -4.08
CA VAL A 146 4.04 -12.79 -3.81
C VAL A 146 4.32 -12.35 -2.40
N VAL A 147 5.37 -12.92 -1.81
CA VAL A 147 5.89 -12.56 -0.49
C VAL A 147 7.39 -12.36 -0.59
N MET A 148 7.90 -11.25 -0.06
CA MET A 148 9.31 -10.95 0.10
C MET A 148 9.65 -10.99 1.58
N LEU A 149 10.54 -11.89 1.97
CA LEU A 149 11.03 -12.03 3.34
C LEU A 149 12.39 -11.37 3.45
N LEU A 150 12.51 -10.39 4.35
CA LEU A 150 13.78 -9.71 4.58
C LEU A 150 14.60 -10.44 5.65
N GLY A 151 15.90 -10.58 5.40
CA GLY A 151 16.81 -11.31 6.28
C GLY A 151 16.58 -12.84 6.26
N ALA A 152 16.06 -13.37 5.16
CA ALA A 152 15.79 -14.80 4.99
C ALA A 152 16.60 -15.37 3.82
N GLY A 153 17.22 -16.53 4.03
CA GLY A 153 17.84 -17.32 2.99
C GLY A 153 16.88 -18.34 2.39
N GLU A 154 17.40 -19.25 1.57
CA GLU A 154 16.60 -20.29 0.89
C GLU A 154 15.86 -21.19 1.88
N LYS A 155 16.54 -21.61 2.96
CA LYS A 155 15.96 -22.50 3.98
C LYS A 155 14.82 -21.82 4.73
N GLU A 156 15.03 -20.59 5.19
CA GLU A 156 14.00 -19.81 5.90
C GLU A 156 12.82 -19.50 4.97
N GLY A 157 13.10 -19.18 3.70
CA GLY A 157 12.08 -18.99 2.67
C GLY A 157 11.23 -20.24 2.44
N ALA A 158 11.87 -21.41 2.30
CA ALA A 158 11.17 -22.68 2.13
C ALA A 158 10.33 -23.06 3.36
N GLN A 159 10.85 -22.83 4.57
CA GLN A 159 10.11 -23.06 5.81
C GLN A 159 8.87 -22.16 5.91
N LYS A 160 9.01 -20.87 5.59
CA LYS A 160 7.88 -19.94 5.60
C LYS A 160 6.86 -20.26 4.51
N ALA A 161 7.29 -20.67 3.31
CA ALA A 161 6.39 -21.11 2.25
C ALA A 161 5.56 -22.33 2.70
N GLU A 162 6.18 -23.29 3.37
CA GLU A 162 5.49 -24.47 3.91
C GLU A 162 4.51 -24.11 5.03
N GLU A 163 4.87 -23.17 5.90
CA GLU A 163 3.97 -22.62 6.93
C GLU A 163 2.73 -21.98 6.29
N LEU A 164 2.92 -21.12 5.27
CA LEU A 164 1.84 -20.49 4.52
C LEU A 164 0.95 -21.51 3.81
N ARG A 165 1.56 -22.52 3.18
CA ARG A 165 0.85 -23.61 2.50
C ARG A 165 -0.06 -24.36 3.47
N ASN A 166 0.45 -24.70 4.66
CA ASN A 166 -0.31 -25.40 5.69
C ASN A 166 -1.43 -24.52 6.28
N ALA A 167 -1.15 -23.22 6.52
CA ALA A 167 -2.16 -22.27 6.99
C ALA A 167 -3.31 -22.11 5.99
N LEU A 168 -3.00 -22.02 4.69
CA LEU A 168 -4.00 -21.95 3.63
C LEU A 168 -4.84 -23.22 3.55
N MET A 169 -4.22 -24.40 3.60
CA MET A 169 -4.93 -25.68 3.58
C MET A 169 -5.88 -25.87 4.75
N ALA A 170 -5.52 -25.35 5.92
CA ALA A 170 -6.34 -25.44 7.13
C ALA A 170 -7.50 -24.42 7.12
N LYS A 171 -7.46 -23.41 6.26
CA LYS A 171 -8.47 -22.35 6.24
C LYS A 171 -9.77 -22.83 5.62
N GLU A 172 -10.84 -22.67 6.39
CA GLU A 172 -12.21 -22.78 5.91
C GLU A 172 -12.71 -21.42 5.41
N ILE A 173 -13.13 -21.39 4.16
CA ILE A 173 -13.62 -20.18 3.49
C ILE A 173 -15.12 -20.36 3.25
N LEU A 174 -15.94 -19.56 3.93
CA LEU A 174 -17.39 -19.57 3.74
C LEU A 174 -17.73 -18.92 2.39
N VAL A 175 -18.21 -19.69 1.43
CA VAL A 175 -18.61 -19.20 0.10
C VAL A 175 -20.13 -19.11 -0.02
N LYS A 176 -20.63 -18.92 -1.25
CA LYS A 176 -22.07 -18.85 -1.57
C LYS A 176 -22.84 -20.01 -0.91
N ASP A 177 -24.08 -19.73 -0.52
CA ASP A 177 -25.01 -20.71 0.05
C ASP A 177 -24.53 -21.35 1.38
N SER A 178 -23.64 -20.65 2.09
CA SER A 178 -23.02 -21.09 3.35
C SER A 178 -22.17 -22.36 3.23
N GLU A 179 -21.70 -22.68 2.02
CA GLU A 179 -20.77 -23.79 1.81
C GLU A 179 -19.36 -23.45 2.34
N ILE A 180 -18.66 -24.47 2.81
CA ILE A 180 -17.26 -24.36 3.25
C ILE A 180 -16.36 -24.85 2.12
N LEU A 181 -15.53 -23.95 1.62
CA LEU A 181 -14.49 -24.24 0.64
C LEU A 181 -13.13 -24.27 1.33
N ARG A 182 -12.30 -25.24 0.94
CA ARG A 182 -10.86 -25.27 1.25
C ARG A 182 -10.09 -25.22 -0.06
N VAL A 183 -9.07 -24.37 -0.13
CA VAL A 183 -8.25 -24.19 -1.32
C VAL A 183 -6.80 -24.56 -1.02
N THR A 184 -6.07 -24.91 -2.07
CA THR A 184 -4.63 -25.11 -2.03
C THR A 184 -3.95 -24.09 -2.93
N ALA A 185 -2.65 -23.92 -2.76
CA ALA A 185 -1.83 -23.13 -3.66
C ALA A 185 -0.48 -23.81 -3.86
N SER A 186 0.10 -23.59 -5.02
CA SER A 186 1.46 -23.99 -5.36
C SER A 186 2.42 -22.86 -5.01
N PHE A 187 3.56 -23.17 -4.38
CA PHE A 187 4.54 -22.18 -3.89
C PHE A 187 5.92 -22.43 -4.50
N GLY A 188 6.47 -21.41 -5.15
CA GLY A 188 7.87 -21.36 -5.59
C GLY A 188 8.69 -20.44 -4.70
N VAL A 189 9.94 -20.83 -4.40
CA VAL A 189 10.84 -20.05 -3.54
C VAL A 189 12.15 -19.78 -4.27
N ALA A 190 12.64 -18.55 -4.19
CA ALA A 190 13.96 -18.15 -4.65
C ALA A 190 14.60 -17.25 -3.60
N ALA A 191 15.86 -17.51 -3.25
CA ALA A 191 16.62 -16.65 -2.36
C ALA A 191 17.70 -15.88 -3.12
N PHE A 192 17.96 -14.67 -2.66
CA PHE A 192 19.08 -13.86 -3.13
C PHE A 192 19.65 -13.09 -1.94
N GLY A 193 20.94 -13.28 -1.69
CA GLY A 193 21.60 -12.67 -0.54
C GLY A 193 23.07 -12.45 -0.74
N LEU A 194 23.80 -11.92 0.23
CA LEU A 194 25.25 -11.77 0.14
C LEU A 194 25.92 -13.15 0.31
N HIS A 195 25.72 -14.07 -0.64
CA HIS A 195 26.46 -15.33 -0.65
C HIS A 195 27.95 -15.00 -0.77
N VAL A 196 28.70 -15.36 0.28
CA VAL A 196 30.17 -15.42 0.32
C VAL A 196 30.60 -16.70 -0.38
#